data_AF-A0A0A3YWN5-F1
#
_entry.id   AF-A0A0A3YWN5-F1
#
_cell.length_a   1.000
_cell.length_b   1.000
_cell.length_c   1.000
_cell.angle_alpha   90.00
_cell.angle_beta   90.00
_cell.angle_gamma   90.00
#
_symmetry.space_group_name_H-M   'P 1'
#
loop_
_entity.id
_entity.type
_entity.pdbx_description
1 polymer ?
#
loop_
_entity_poly.entity_id
_entity_poly.type
_entity_poly.pdbx_seq_one_letter_code
_entity_poly.pdbx_strand_id
1 'polypeptide(L)' 'MSNFRKHYDTALMLEQKGFFRRATTVWRQALRAACGEDEENVAFSGIRRCSSNARYNGGTETL' A
#
# COMPACT_ATOMS: atom_id res chain seq x y z
N MET A 1 4.58 -10.93 -16.19
CA MET A 1 3.78 -10.12 -15.24
C MET A 1 4.75 -9.44 -14.28
N SER A 2 4.89 -8.11 -14.35
CA SER A 2 5.80 -7.33 -13.49
C SER A 2 5.45 -7.54 -12.02
N ASN A 3 6.46 -7.81 -11.18
CA ASN A 3 6.26 -8.04 -9.73
C ASN A 3 5.56 -6.85 -9.06
N PHE A 4 5.79 -5.63 -9.56
CA PHE A 4 5.08 -4.41 -9.15
C PHE A 4 3.55 -4.57 -9.21
N ARG A 5 3.00 -5.04 -10.35
CA ARG A 5 1.55 -5.15 -10.56
C ARG A 5 0.88 -6.10 -9.56
N LYS A 6 1.56 -7.18 -9.18
CA LYS A 6 1.08 -8.13 -8.16
C LYS A 6 1.00 -7.48 -6.78
N HIS A 7 2.04 -6.74 -6.40
CA HIS A 7 2.06 -6.02 -5.13
C HIS A 7 1.04 -4.87 -5.13
N TYR A 8 0.90 -4.13 -6.24
CA TYR A 8 -0.09 -3.07 -6.41
C TYR A 8 -1.52 -3.56 -6.19
N ASP A 9 -1.91 -4.65 -6.86
CA ASP A 9 -3.26 -5.22 -6.73
C ASP A 9 -3.55 -5.72 -5.31
N THR A 10 -2.56 -6.39 -4.71
CA THR A 10 -2.65 -6.87 -3.32
C THR A 10 -2.77 -5.70 -2.34
N ALA A 11 -2.04 -4.60 -2.56
CA ALA A 11 -2.10 -3.42 -1.71
C ALA A 11 -3.48 -2.75 -1.80
N LEU A 12 -4.06 -2.62 -3.00
CA LEU A 12 -5.41 -2.09 -3.20
C LEU A 12 -6.49 -2.97 -2.53
N MET A 13 -6.37 -4.30 -2.60
CA MET A 13 -7.29 -5.19 -1.89
C MET A 13 -7.24 -4.97 -0.38
N LEU A 14 -6.04 -4.79 0.18
CA LEU A 14 -5.88 -4.53 1.61
C LEU A 14 -6.43 -3.16 2.00
N GLU A 15 -6.28 -2.14 1.14
CA GLU A 15 -6.87 -0.82 1.36
C GLU A 15 -8.40 -0.85 1.35
N GLN A 16 -9.01 -1.56 0.39
CA GLN A 16 -10.48 -1.73 0.34
C GLN A 16 -11.02 -2.47 1.57
N LYS A 17 -10.24 -3.42 2.11
CA LYS A 17 -10.58 -4.14 3.34
C LYS A 17 -10.29 -3.36 4.63
N GLY A 18 -9.71 -2.16 4.53
CA GLY A 18 -9.35 -1.35 5.69
C GLY A 18 -8.07 -1.77 6.42
N PHE A 19 -7.32 -2.75 5.89
CA PHE A 19 -6.05 -3.22 6.48
C PHE A 19 -4.87 -2.30 6.10
N PHE A 20 -4.92 -1.03 6.48
CA PHE A 20 -3.97 -0.01 6.05
C PHE A 20 -2.52 -0.29 6.49
N ARG A 21 -2.31 -0.90 7.66
CA ARG A 21 -0.97 -1.32 8.12
C ARG A 21 -0.37 -2.38 7.19
N ARG A 22 -1.15 -3.40 6.84
CA ARG A 22 -0.71 -4.46 5.91
C ARG A 22 -0.54 -3.92 4.50
N ALA A 23 -1.46 -3.07 4.04
CA ALA A 23 -1.36 -2.41 2.75
C ALA A 23 -0.04 -1.61 2.63
N THR A 24 0.35 -0.89 3.69
CA THR A 24 1.64 -0.16 3.74
C THR A 24 2.84 -1.08 3.51
N THR A 25 2.85 -2.27 4.13
CA THR A 25 3.93 -3.24 3.93
C THR A 25 3.98 -3.72 2.48
N VAL A 26 2.84 -3.99 1.87
CA VAL A 26 2.76 -4.41 0.47
C VAL A 26 3.15 -3.27 -0.47
N TRP A 27 2.77 -2.02 -0.17
CA TRP A 27 3.21 -0.86 -0.93
C TRP A 27 4.72 -0.66 -0.88
N ARG A 28 5.40 -0.97 0.24
CA ARG A 28 6.87 -0.98 0.31
C ARG A 28 7.49 -2.08 -0.55
N GLN A 29 6.83 -3.24 -0.68
CA GLN A 29 7.27 -4.30 -1.59
C GLN A 29 7.06 -3.88 -3.05
N ALA A 30 5.94 -3.22 -3.36
CA ALA A 30 5.69 -2.63 -4.67
C ALA A 30 6.78 -1.61 -5.01
N LEU A 31 7.12 -0.71 -4.09
CA LEU A 31 8.19 0.28 -4.27
C LEU A 31 9.53 -0.38 -4.56
N ARG A 32 9.88 -1.47 -3.88
CA ARG A 32 11.11 -2.23 -4.15
C ARG A 32 11.11 -2.94 -5.51
N ALA A 33 9.93 -3.27 -6.02
CA ALA A 33 9.74 -3.93 -7.30
C ALA A 33 9.46 -2.95 -8.45
N ALA A 34 9.34 -1.65 -8.16
CA ALA A 34 9.14 -0.59 -9.13
C ALA A 34 10.40 -0.43 -9.99
N CYS A 35 10.22 -0.25 -11.29
CA CYS A 35 11.28 -0.04 -12.25
C CYS A 35 10.95 1.22 -13.07
N GLY A 36 10.84 2.35 -12.37
CA GLY A 36 10.54 3.64 -12.98
C GLY A 36 9.88 4.62 -12.01
N GLU A 37 10.07 5.91 -12.28
CA GLU A 37 9.60 7.00 -11.42
C GLU A 37 8.07 6.97 -11.22
N ASP A 38 7.29 6.65 -12.27
CA ASP A 38 5.84 6.48 -12.17
C ASP A 38 5.42 5.41 -11.15
N GLU A 39 6.03 4.22 -11.23
CA GLU A 39 5.72 3.11 -10.33
C GLU A 39 6.14 3.43 -8.89
N GLU A 40 7.28 4.11 -8.71
CA GLU A 40 7.73 4.60 -7.42
C GLU A 40 6.78 5.64 -6.83
N ASN A 41 6.31 6.59 -7.64
CA ASN A 41 5.41 7.66 -7.21
C ASN A 41 4.04 7.11 -6.78
N VAL A 42 3.53 6.14 -7.54
CA VAL A 42 2.31 5.39 -7.20
C VAL A 42 2.47 4.65 -5.87
N ALA A 43 3.58 3.94 -5.68
CA ALA A 43 3.83 3.22 -4.44
C ALA A 43 4.01 4.17 -3.24
N PHE A 44 4.74 5.27 -3.41
CA PHE A 44 4.88 6.31 -2.39
C PHE A 44 3.54 6.92 -2.00
N SER A 45 2.69 7.24 -2.97
CA SER A 45 1.35 7.76 -2.74
C SER A 45 0.49 6.77 -1.95
N GLY A 46 0.57 5.48 -2.28
CA GLY A 46 -0.09 4.40 -1.54
C GLY A 46 0.40 4.28 -0.09
N ILE A 47 1.73 4.32 0.14
CA ILE A 47 2.33 4.33 1.49
C ILE A 47 1.82 5.53 2.30
N ARG A 48 1.80 6.73 1.70
CA ARG A 48 1.40 7.96 2.39
C ARG A 48 -0.07 7.91 2.79
N ARG A 49 -0.94 7.49 1.85
CA ARG A 49 -2.37 7.32 2.09
C ARG A 49 -2.64 6.28 3.18
N CYS A 50 -2.03 5.11 3.07
CA CYS A 50 -2.18 4.05 4.06
C CYS A 50 -1.62 4.43 5.43
N SER A 51 -0.50 5.14 5.49
CA SER A 51 0.09 5.58 6.77
C SER A 51 -0.79 6.63 7.46
N SER A 52 -1.38 7.56 6.70
CA SER A 52 -2.36 8.49 7.23
C SER A 52 -3.60 7.75 7.73
N ASN A 53 -4.18 6.86 6.92
CA ASN A 53 -5.35 6.10 7.36
C ASN A 53 -5.05 5.15 8.52
N ALA A 54 -3.88 4.52 8.60
CA ALA A 54 -3.52 3.70 9.75
C ALA A 54 -3.38 4.52 11.04
N ARG A 55 -3.01 5.80 10.94
CA ARG A 55 -2.95 6.74 12.08
C ARG A 55 -4.34 7.24 12.50
N TYR A 56 -5.20 7.55 11.53
CA TYR A 56 -6.56 8.04 11.81
C TYR A 56 -7.55 6.93 12.17
N ASN A 57 -7.40 5.75 11.55
CA ASN A 57 -8.26 4.58 11.74
C ASN A 57 -7.69 3.58 12.77
N GLY A 58 -6.62 3.95 13.48
CA GLY A 58 -6.11 3.18 14.63
C GLY A 58 -7.11 3.07 15.80
N GLY A 59 -8.27 3.71 15.70
CA GLY A 59 -9.44 3.50 16.57
C GLY A 59 -10.50 2.53 16.02
N THR A 60 -10.41 2.07 14.77
CA THR A 60 -11.37 1.11 14.15
C THR A 60 -10.70 -0.16 13.61
N GLU A 61 -9.39 -0.32 13.79
CA GLU A 61 -8.72 -1.64 13.77
C GLU A 61 -9.12 -2.44 15.04
N THR A 62 -10.41 -2.49 15.38
CA THR A 62 -10.95 -3.38 16.42
C THR A 62 -11.09 -4.77 15.84
N LEU A 63 -10.14 -5.62 16.30
CA LEU A 63 -10.18 -7.08 16.46
C LEU A 63 -10.52 -7.93 15.22
#